data_AF-X0TYD2-F1
#
_entry.id   AF-X0TYD2-F1
#
_cell.length_a   1.000
_cell.length_b   1.000
_cell.length_c   1.000
_cell.angle_alpha   90.00
_cell.angle_beta   90.00
_cell.angle_gamma   90.00
#
_symmetry.space_group_name_H-M   'P 1'
#
loop_
_entity.id
_entity.type
_entity.pdbx_description
1 polymer ?
#
loop_
_entity_poly.entity_id
_entity_poly.type
_entity_poly.pdbx_seq_one_letter_code
_entity_poly.pdbx_strand_id
1 'polypeptide(L)'
;ILWDRTKKEGKSHADNLDAFVYMVLTDEAFENKKMRDYLYRDRNSLAVYAKAMFGMALVKAEDSAKLTMIIKNIEQFLVFDDENQTAYLNLPNSSYWWSWYGSEYEAHAYYLKLLARTAPTDKKASGLVKYLLNNRKHATYWNSTRDTAVIVEAFADYLAASGEAAPDLTLDIFFNNKKMKTVQINAENLFSFDNKFVLEGKQISTGAHTITLKKSGTGPVYFNAY
;
A
#
# COMPACT_ATOMS: atom_id res chain seq x y z
N ILE A 1 18.35 28.98 6.59
CA ILE A 1 19.00 29.40 5.32
C ILE A 1 17.90 29.54 4.28
N LEU A 2 17.59 30.77 3.86
CA LEU A 2 16.68 31.03 2.75
C LEU A 2 17.40 30.63 1.46
N TRP A 3 16.89 29.63 0.75
CA TRP A 3 17.46 29.17 -0.51
C TRP A 3 17.23 30.24 -1.59
N ASP A 4 18.33 30.80 -2.13
CA ASP A 4 18.28 31.79 -3.21
C ASP A 4 17.69 31.14 -4.48
N ARG A 5 16.51 31.63 -4.90
CA ARG A 5 15.77 31.16 -6.08
C ARG A 5 16.15 31.90 -7.36
N THR A 6 16.93 32.98 -7.27
CA THR A 6 17.17 33.93 -8.37
C THR A 6 18.35 33.59 -9.28
N LYS A 7 19.19 32.61 -8.88
CA LYS A 7 20.40 32.20 -9.63
C LYS A 7 20.26 30.87 -10.39
N LYS A 8 19.04 30.36 -10.59
CA LYS A 8 18.85 29.02 -11.19
C LYS A 8 18.53 29.14 -12.68
N GLU A 9 19.35 28.54 -13.53
CA GLU A 9 18.92 28.11 -14.86
C GLU A 9 18.09 26.82 -14.70
N GLY A 10 16.79 26.85 -15.01
CA GLY A 10 15.88 25.70 -14.92
C GLY A 10 14.70 25.87 -13.96
N LYS A 11 14.04 24.77 -13.57
CA LYS A 11 12.79 24.78 -12.79
C LYS A 11 12.96 25.48 -11.42
N SER A 12 12.01 26.35 -11.08
CA SER A 12 11.95 27.08 -9.80
C SER A 12 11.65 26.17 -8.60
N HIS A 13 10.88 25.10 -8.83
CA HIS A 13 10.50 24.08 -7.86
C HIS A 13 10.74 22.68 -8.41
N ALA A 14 11.08 21.74 -7.53
CA ALA A 14 11.03 20.33 -7.84
C ALA A 14 9.57 19.86 -7.93
N ASP A 15 9.30 18.96 -8.87
CA ASP A 15 7.97 18.38 -9.09
C ASP A 15 7.95 16.86 -8.87
N ASN A 16 6.85 16.22 -9.25
CA ASN A 16 6.68 14.79 -9.02
C ASN A 16 7.56 13.92 -9.92
N LEU A 17 7.86 14.37 -11.15
CA LEU A 17 8.74 13.66 -12.06
C LEU A 17 10.17 13.67 -11.53
N ASP A 18 10.58 14.81 -10.98
CA ASP A 18 11.86 14.99 -10.29
C ASP A 18 12.02 13.97 -9.13
N ALA A 19 10.95 13.71 -8.37
CA ALA A 19 10.94 12.69 -7.30
C ALA A 19 11.09 11.26 -7.84
N PHE A 20 10.41 10.93 -8.94
CA PHE A 20 10.52 9.62 -9.59
C PHE A 20 11.94 9.38 -10.13
N VAL A 21 12.49 10.35 -10.88
CA VAL A 21 13.86 10.27 -11.40
C VAL A 21 14.87 10.13 -10.28
N TYR A 22 14.72 10.91 -9.21
CA TYR A 22 15.61 10.82 -8.06
C TYR A 22 15.55 9.45 -7.37
N MET A 23 14.35 8.87 -7.22
CA MET A 23 14.19 7.52 -6.67
C MET A 23 14.93 6.47 -7.52
N VAL A 24 14.72 6.47 -8.84
CA VAL A 24 15.36 5.53 -9.76
C VAL A 24 16.88 5.67 -9.72
N LEU A 25 17.41 6.90 -9.83
CA LEU A 25 18.86 7.14 -9.78
C LEU A 25 19.47 6.71 -8.44
N THR A 26 18.77 6.97 -7.32
CA THR A 26 19.24 6.54 -6.00
C THR A 26 19.23 5.02 -5.88
N ASP A 27 18.27 4.34 -6.50
CA ASP A 27 18.22 2.87 -6.50
C ASP A 27 19.40 2.26 -7.26
N GLU A 28 19.84 2.91 -8.34
CA GLU A 28 21.03 2.58 -9.13
C GLU A 28 22.34 3.16 -8.54
N ALA A 29 22.34 3.57 -7.27
CA ALA A 29 23.50 4.13 -6.56
C ALA A 29 24.07 5.45 -7.12
N PHE A 30 23.31 6.17 -7.93
CA PHE A 30 23.60 7.53 -8.40
C PHE A 30 22.89 8.60 -7.56
N GLU A 31 23.01 8.53 -6.23
CA GLU A 31 22.42 9.53 -5.33
C GLU A 31 22.98 10.93 -5.60
N ASN A 32 22.11 11.94 -5.58
CA ASN A 32 22.49 13.33 -5.71
C ASN A 32 21.95 14.17 -4.56
N LYS A 33 22.83 14.52 -3.62
CA LYS A 33 22.49 15.35 -2.46
C LYS A 33 21.82 16.69 -2.82
N LYS A 34 22.22 17.36 -3.90
CA LYS A 34 21.57 18.64 -4.29
C LYS A 34 20.11 18.40 -4.68
N MET A 35 19.84 17.34 -5.43
CA MET A 35 18.48 16.94 -5.80
C MET A 35 17.64 16.56 -4.58
N ARG A 36 18.22 15.78 -3.64
CA ARG A 36 17.58 15.46 -2.35
C ARG A 36 17.16 16.71 -1.59
N ASP A 37 18.07 17.69 -1.50
CA ASP A 37 17.81 18.93 -0.77
C ASP A 37 16.74 19.80 -1.47
N TYR A 38 16.67 19.80 -2.81
CA TYR A 38 15.58 20.45 -3.55
C TYR A 38 14.22 19.78 -3.33
N LEU A 39 14.15 18.46 -3.46
CA LEU A 39 12.92 17.71 -3.20
C LEU A 39 12.43 17.91 -1.75
N TYR A 40 13.34 17.90 -0.79
CA TYR A 40 12.99 18.16 0.60
C TYR A 40 12.50 19.60 0.83
N ARG A 41 13.13 20.59 0.21
CA ARG A 41 12.70 21.99 0.27
C ARG A 41 11.27 22.15 -0.25
N ASP A 42 10.96 21.53 -1.39
CA ASP A 42 9.68 21.69 -2.09
C ASP A 42 8.63 20.62 -1.72
N ARG A 43 8.93 19.75 -0.75
CA ARG A 43 8.09 18.60 -0.35
C ARG A 43 6.61 18.91 -0.15
N ASN A 44 6.28 20.11 0.35
CA ASN A 44 4.89 20.49 0.61
C ASN A 44 4.05 20.55 -0.67
N SER A 45 4.68 20.85 -1.82
CA SER A 45 4.04 20.93 -3.13
C SER A 45 4.04 19.60 -3.89
N LEU A 46 4.78 18.59 -3.43
CA LEU A 46 4.78 17.27 -4.05
C LEU A 46 3.46 16.55 -3.77
N ALA A 47 2.96 15.81 -4.75
CA ALA A 47 1.83 14.90 -4.53
C ALA A 47 2.24 13.77 -3.56
N VAL A 48 1.26 13.12 -2.92
CA VAL A 48 1.53 12.09 -1.89
C VAL A 48 2.32 10.90 -2.45
N TYR A 49 2.02 10.46 -3.68
CA TYR A 49 2.79 9.40 -4.33
C TYR A 49 4.27 9.80 -4.54
N ALA A 50 4.54 11.06 -4.93
CA ALA A 50 5.89 11.58 -5.08
C ALA A 50 6.62 11.72 -3.74
N LYS A 51 5.90 12.10 -2.67
CA LYS A 51 6.45 12.05 -1.31
C LYS A 51 6.85 10.62 -0.94
N ALA A 52 6.05 9.61 -1.27
CA ALA A 52 6.37 8.22 -0.98
C ALA A 52 7.59 7.71 -1.77
N MET A 53 7.68 8.03 -3.07
CA MET A 53 8.88 7.75 -3.88
C MET A 53 10.13 8.45 -3.34
N PHE A 54 10.00 9.71 -2.93
CA PHE A 54 11.10 10.42 -2.28
C PHE A 54 11.49 9.77 -0.95
N GLY A 55 10.52 9.33 -0.14
CA GLY A 55 10.74 8.57 1.09
C GLY A 55 11.54 7.29 0.85
N MET A 56 11.22 6.54 -0.21
CA MET A 56 11.97 5.35 -0.62
C MET A 56 13.43 5.67 -0.92
N ALA A 57 13.68 6.75 -1.65
CA ALA A 57 15.03 7.22 -1.93
C ALA A 57 15.77 7.65 -0.65
N LEU A 58 15.07 8.26 0.32
CA LEU A 58 15.64 8.65 1.62
C LEU A 58 15.99 7.46 2.50
N VAL A 59 15.25 6.35 2.42
CA VAL A 59 15.63 5.08 3.07
C VAL A 59 16.99 4.63 2.55
N LYS A 60 17.17 4.59 1.22
CA LYS A 60 18.43 4.15 0.59
C LYS A 60 19.58 5.13 0.79
N ALA A 61 19.28 6.42 0.89
CA ALA A 61 20.25 7.47 1.20
C ALA A 61 20.52 7.65 2.70
N GLU A 62 19.93 6.78 3.55
CA GLU A 62 20.07 6.75 5.01
C GLU A 62 19.80 8.10 5.72
N ASP A 63 18.91 8.92 5.15
CA ASP A 63 18.56 10.25 5.70
C ASP A 63 17.29 10.16 6.55
N SER A 64 17.44 9.58 7.74
CA SER A 64 16.32 9.31 8.66
C SER A 64 15.56 10.58 9.07
N ALA A 65 16.26 11.70 9.22
CA ALA A 65 15.64 12.97 9.64
C ALA A 65 14.64 13.48 8.58
N LYS A 66 15.04 13.48 7.30
CA LYS A 66 14.11 13.85 6.22
C LYS A 66 13.03 12.80 6.02
N LEU A 67 13.38 11.52 6.16
CA LEU A 67 12.43 10.41 6.03
C LEU A 67 11.28 10.54 7.03
N THR A 68 11.57 10.78 8.31
CA THR A 68 10.55 10.98 9.35
C THR A 68 9.59 12.12 9.00
N MET A 69 10.12 13.23 8.49
CA MET A 69 9.28 14.36 8.06
C MET A 69 8.40 14.01 6.87
N ILE A 70 8.94 13.28 5.88
CA ILE A 70 8.19 12.85 4.69
C ILE A 70 7.07 11.88 5.07
N ILE A 71 7.33 10.90 5.94
CA ILE A 71 6.30 10.00 6.48
C ILE A 71 5.20 10.82 7.17
N LYS A 72 5.57 11.78 8.03
CA LYS A 72 4.59 12.68 8.67
C LYS A 72 3.78 13.51 7.67
N ASN A 73 4.36 13.90 6.53
CA ASN A 73 3.64 14.63 5.48
C ASN A 73 2.68 13.73 4.69
N ILE A 74 2.98 12.43 4.55
CA ILE A 74 2.10 11.43 3.93
C ILE A 74 0.95 11.08 4.89
N GLU A 75 1.27 10.83 6.16
CA GLU A 75 0.31 10.38 7.18
C GLU A 75 -0.75 11.42 7.55
N GLN A 76 -0.58 12.69 7.15
CA GLN A 76 -1.66 13.69 7.21
C GLN A 76 -2.89 13.30 6.38
N PHE A 77 -2.72 12.45 5.37
CA PHE A 77 -3.79 11.93 4.53
C PHE A 77 -4.28 10.54 4.99
N LEU A 78 -3.64 9.93 6.00
CA LEU A 78 -3.97 8.57 6.44
C LEU A 78 -5.28 8.56 7.22
N VAL A 79 -6.21 7.72 6.80
CA VAL A 79 -7.48 7.45 7.46
C VAL A 79 -7.53 5.97 7.83
N PHE A 80 -7.95 5.69 9.06
CA PHE A 80 -8.30 4.34 9.51
C PHE A 80 -9.82 4.18 9.41
N ASP A 81 -10.23 3.08 8.78
CA ASP A 81 -11.62 2.67 8.68
C ASP A 81 -11.76 1.37 9.48
N ASP A 82 -12.23 1.50 10.72
CA ASP A 82 -12.37 0.38 11.64
C ASP A 82 -13.49 -0.59 11.22
N GLU A 83 -14.51 -0.11 10.50
CA GLU A 83 -15.62 -0.93 10.00
C GLU A 83 -15.13 -1.93 8.96
N ASN A 84 -14.38 -1.44 7.97
CA ASN A 84 -13.76 -2.31 6.97
C ASN A 84 -12.42 -2.90 7.43
N GLN A 85 -11.91 -2.47 8.59
CA GLN A 85 -10.57 -2.79 9.11
C GLN A 85 -9.47 -2.45 8.10
N THR A 86 -9.61 -1.32 7.42
CA THR A 86 -8.67 -0.86 6.39
C THR A 86 -7.96 0.42 6.84
N ALA A 87 -6.88 0.75 6.13
CA ALA A 87 -6.23 2.03 6.20
C ALA A 87 -6.01 2.54 4.78
N TYR A 88 -6.26 3.82 4.53
CA TYR A 88 -6.15 4.40 3.19
C TYR A 88 -5.72 5.86 3.26
N LEU A 89 -5.21 6.37 2.14
CA LEU A 89 -4.87 7.78 1.97
C LEU A 89 -6.10 8.49 1.41
N ASN A 90 -6.72 9.37 2.20
CA ASN A 90 -7.78 10.26 1.75
C ASN A 90 -7.16 11.39 0.90
N LEU A 91 -6.95 11.09 -0.36
CA LEU A 91 -6.42 12.03 -1.34
C LEU A 91 -7.62 12.81 -1.91
N PRO A 92 -7.81 14.09 -1.54
CA PRO A 92 -8.85 14.88 -2.18
C PRO A 92 -8.62 14.84 -3.69
N ASN A 93 -9.70 14.76 -4.48
CA ASN A 93 -9.71 14.75 -5.95
C ASN A 93 -8.91 15.93 -6.53
N SER A 94 -7.59 15.79 -6.52
CA SER A 94 -6.61 16.83 -6.84
C SER A 94 -5.68 16.39 -7.96
N SER A 95 -5.83 15.17 -8.46
CA SER A 95 -5.11 14.69 -9.63
C SER A 95 -5.96 14.90 -10.88
N TYR A 96 -5.46 15.76 -11.74
CA TYR A 96 -6.01 16.09 -13.04
C TYR A 96 -6.16 14.83 -13.91
N TRP A 97 -7.37 14.53 -14.36
CA TRP A 97 -7.74 13.35 -15.15
C TRP A 97 -6.96 13.15 -16.47
N TRP A 98 -6.14 14.13 -16.88
CA TRP A 98 -5.28 14.08 -18.08
C TRP A 98 -3.80 13.75 -17.79
N SER A 99 -3.38 13.68 -16.53
CA SER A 99 -2.00 13.33 -16.17
C SER A 99 -1.85 11.81 -16.07
N TRP A 100 -0.86 11.25 -16.78
CA TRP A 100 -0.62 9.81 -16.85
C TRP A 100 0.04 9.22 -15.58
N TYR A 101 0.42 10.07 -14.61
CA TYR A 101 1.02 9.70 -13.33
C TYR A 101 0.20 10.24 -12.16
N GLY A 102 0.36 9.63 -10.98
CA GLY A 102 -0.21 10.16 -9.74
C GLY A 102 -1.67 9.81 -9.55
N SER A 103 -2.02 8.57 -9.88
CA SER A 103 -3.29 7.97 -9.47
C SER A 103 -3.33 7.84 -7.94
N GLU A 104 -4.54 7.73 -7.39
CA GLU A 104 -4.71 7.38 -5.98
C GLU A 104 -4.05 6.04 -5.64
N TYR A 105 -4.14 5.06 -6.54
CA TYR A 105 -3.63 3.71 -6.35
C TYR A 105 -2.10 3.65 -6.31
N GLU A 106 -1.40 4.42 -7.15
CA GLU A 106 0.05 4.56 -7.05
C GLU A 106 0.48 5.14 -5.71
N ALA A 107 -0.24 6.14 -5.19
CA ALA A 107 0.08 6.74 -3.91
C ALA A 107 0.01 5.72 -2.77
N HIS A 108 -1.05 4.91 -2.74
CA HIS A 108 -1.21 3.82 -1.77
C HIS A 108 -0.10 2.77 -1.93
N ALA A 109 0.20 2.37 -3.16
CA ALA A 109 1.20 1.35 -3.45
C ALA A 109 2.62 1.79 -3.07
N TYR A 110 3.05 2.98 -3.47
CA TYR A 110 4.36 3.51 -3.08
C TYR A 110 4.46 3.76 -1.57
N TYR A 111 3.36 4.17 -0.92
CA TYR A 111 3.34 4.28 0.53
C TYR A 111 3.49 2.90 1.19
N LEU A 112 2.81 1.86 0.68
CA LEU A 112 3.00 0.50 1.16
C LEU A 112 4.44 0.00 0.94
N LYS A 113 5.07 0.28 -0.22
CA LYS A 113 6.51 -0.02 -0.44
C LYS A 113 7.39 0.67 0.59
N LEU A 114 7.09 1.91 0.95
CA LEU A 114 7.82 2.65 1.98
C LEU A 114 7.62 2.02 3.37
N LEU A 115 6.39 1.63 3.70
CA LEU A 115 6.08 0.94 4.96
C LEU A 115 6.74 -0.42 5.05
N ALA A 116 6.81 -1.19 3.96
CA ALA A 116 7.52 -2.47 3.95
C ALA A 116 8.99 -2.30 4.40
N ARG A 117 9.61 -1.16 4.10
CA ARG A 117 11.00 -0.86 4.47
C ARG A 117 11.17 -0.22 5.85
N THR A 118 10.11 0.35 6.43
CA THR A 118 10.22 1.21 7.62
C THR A 118 9.39 0.74 8.80
N ALA A 119 8.24 0.13 8.55
CA ALA A 119 7.28 -0.32 9.54
C ALA A 119 6.36 -1.45 9.00
N PRO A 120 6.92 -2.60 8.56
CA PRO A 120 6.15 -3.65 7.88
C PRO A 120 5.09 -4.32 8.78
N THR A 121 5.26 -4.29 10.09
CA THR A 121 4.33 -4.90 11.05
C THR A 121 3.32 -3.90 11.63
N ASP A 122 3.35 -2.62 11.21
CA ASP A 122 2.41 -1.60 11.67
C ASP A 122 1.02 -1.86 11.07
N LYS A 123 -0.04 -1.66 11.87
CA LYS A 123 -1.44 -1.84 11.45
C LYS A 123 -1.81 -1.05 10.20
N LYS A 124 -1.13 0.07 9.93
CA LYS A 124 -1.35 0.86 8.72
C LYS A 124 -0.93 0.12 7.45
N ALA A 125 0.10 -0.73 7.52
CA ALA A 125 0.58 -1.49 6.37
C ALA A 125 -0.41 -2.61 6.00
N SER A 126 -0.84 -3.42 6.97
CA SER A 126 -1.87 -4.45 6.75
C SER A 126 -3.23 -3.83 6.38
N GLY A 127 -3.58 -2.68 6.98
CA GLY A 127 -4.77 -1.93 6.61
C GLY A 127 -4.75 -1.43 5.15
N LEU A 128 -3.60 -0.99 4.64
CA LEU A 128 -3.42 -0.61 3.23
C LEU A 128 -3.51 -1.80 2.29
N VAL A 129 -2.95 -2.95 2.66
CA VAL A 129 -3.11 -4.19 1.91
C VAL A 129 -4.60 -4.53 1.79
N LYS A 130 -5.33 -4.51 2.90
CA LYS A 130 -6.78 -4.78 2.89
C LYS A 130 -7.54 -3.77 2.04
N TYR A 131 -7.22 -2.48 2.14
CA TYR A 131 -7.83 -1.45 1.28
C TYR A 131 -7.61 -1.74 -0.21
N LEU A 132 -6.36 -2.01 -0.61
CA LEU A 132 -6.03 -2.29 -2.01
C LEU A 132 -6.73 -3.56 -2.50
N LEU A 133 -6.78 -4.63 -1.69
CA LEU A 133 -7.47 -5.88 -2.02
C LEU A 133 -8.98 -5.67 -2.21
N ASN A 134 -9.61 -4.81 -1.40
CA ASN A 134 -11.03 -4.46 -1.47
C ASN A 134 -11.37 -3.64 -2.71
N ASN A 135 -10.43 -2.84 -3.19
CA ASN A 135 -10.63 -1.94 -4.33
C ASN A 135 -10.13 -2.52 -5.66
N ARG A 136 -9.98 -3.85 -5.76
CA ARG A 136 -9.72 -4.53 -7.04
C ARG A 136 -10.94 -4.49 -7.94
N LYS A 137 -10.71 -4.17 -9.22
CA LYS A 137 -11.69 -4.35 -10.29
C LYS A 137 -11.64 -5.78 -10.79
N HIS A 138 -12.82 -6.40 -10.90
CA HIS A 138 -13.00 -7.78 -11.39
C HIS A 138 -12.03 -8.79 -10.74
N ALA A 139 -11.71 -8.59 -9.45
CA ALA A 139 -10.77 -9.38 -8.66
C ALA A 139 -9.34 -9.51 -9.22
N THR A 140 -8.96 -8.76 -10.27
CA THR A 140 -7.75 -9.03 -11.06
C THR A 140 -6.84 -7.82 -11.26
N TYR A 141 -7.38 -6.59 -11.26
CA TYR A 141 -6.58 -5.40 -11.59
C TYR A 141 -7.08 -4.12 -10.90
N TRP A 142 -6.34 -3.03 -11.04
CA TRP A 142 -6.71 -1.68 -10.62
C TRP A 142 -6.83 -0.74 -11.83
N ASN A 143 -6.89 0.57 -11.63
CA ASN A 143 -7.26 1.51 -12.69
C ASN A 143 -6.43 1.45 -13.98
N SER A 144 -5.17 1.02 -13.93
CA SER A 144 -4.29 0.89 -15.08
C SER A 144 -3.30 -0.26 -14.95
N THR A 145 -2.59 -0.57 -16.03
CA THR A 145 -1.45 -1.52 -16.03
C THR A 145 -0.35 -1.07 -15.09
N ARG A 146 -0.07 0.23 -15.03
CA ARG A 146 0.93 0.83 -14.15
C ARG A 146 0.54 0.72 -12.68
N ASP A 147 -0.71 1.06 -12.33
CA ASP A 147 -1.20 0.88 -10.95
C ASP A 147 -1.10 -0.59 -10.53
N THR A 148 -1.53 -1.48 -11.42
CA THR A 148 -1.51 -2.92 -11.16
C THR A 148 -0.08 -3.42 -10.94
N ALA A 149 0.88 -3.01 -11.77
CA ALA A 149 2.28 -3.39 -11.60
C ALA A 149 2.85 -2.90 -10.27
N VAL A 150 2.67 -1.62 -9.94
CA VAL A 150 3.21 -1.04 -8.69
C VAL A 150 2.55 -1.65 -7.45
N ILE A 151 1.24 -1.95 -7.49
CA ILE A 151 0.55 -2.62 -6.38
C ILE A 151 1.06 -4.05 -6.19
N VAL A 152 1.24 -4.82 -7.27
CA VAL A 152 1.79 -6.18 -7.18
C VAL A 152 3.19 -6.16 -6.61
N GLU A 153 4.06 -5.23 -7.04
CA GLU A 153 5.37 -5.03 -6.42
C GLU A 153 5.26 -4.65 -4.94
N ALA A 154 4.33 -3.76 -4.57
CA ALA A 154 4.12 -3.37 -3.19
C ALA A 154 3.68 -4.53 -2.30
N PHE A 155 2.81 -5.41 -2.82
CA PHE A 155 2.42 -6.63 -2.13
C PHE A 155 3.58 -7.61 -1.98
N ALA A 156 4.41 -7.78 -3.01
CA ALA A 156 5.60 -8.64 -2.91
C ALA A 156 6.60 -8.11 -1.88
N ASP A 157 6.92 -6.81 -1.94
CA ASP A 157 7.78 -6.12 -0.96
C ASP A 157 7.23 -6.30 0.46
N TYR A 158 5.92 -6.08 0.63
CA TYR A 158 5.26 -6.21 1.93
C TYR A 158 5.28 -7.64 2.46
N LEU A 159 4.87 -8.61 1.64
CA LEU A 159 4.77 -10.02 2.02
C LEU A 159 6.13 -10.58 2.49
N ALA A 160 7.21 -10.15 1.82
CA ALA A 160 8.57 -10.48 2.22
C ALA A 160 8.98 -9.80 3.53
N ALA A 161 8.70 -8.50 3.68
CA ALA A 161 9.13 -7.71 4.83
C ALA A 161 8.34 -7.97 6.12
N SER A 162 7.05 -8.33 6.00
CA SER A 162 6.18 -8.62 7.15
C SER A 162 6.27 -10.07 7.64
N GLY A 163 6.86 -10.97 6.84
CA GLY A 163 6.89 -12.41 7.10
C GLY A 163 5.59 -13.13 6.73
N GLU A 164 4.65 -12.45 6.10
CA GLU A 164 3.35 -13.02 5.71
C GLU A 164 3.45 -14.03 4.56
N ALA A 165 4.63 -14.19 3.94
CA ALA A 165 4.89 -15.20 2.91
C ALA A 165 4.88 -16.64 3.44
N ALA A 166 4.99 -16.83 4.75
CA ALA A 166 5.03 -18.15 5.39
C ALA A 166 4.02 -18.23 6.54
N PRO A 167 2.70 -18.16 6.25
CA PRO A 167 1.71 -18.44 7.27
C PRO A 167 1.78 -19.91 7.68
N ASP A 168 1.19 -20.21 8.83
CA ASP A 168 0.91 -21.59 9.26
C ASP A 168 -0.36 -21.53 10.11
N LEU A 169 -1.51 -21.62 9.44
CA LEU A 169 -2.80 -21.44 10.08
C LEU A 169 -3.88 -22.38 9.54
N THR A 170 -4.82 -22.69 10.42
CA THR A 170 -6.10 -23.31 10.10
C THR A 170 -7.20 -22.25 10.15
N LEU A 171 -8.01 -22.16 9.09
CA LEU A 171 -9.18 -21.31 9.02
C LEU A 171 -10.46 -22.14 8.99
N ASP A 172 -11.26 -22.04 10.03
CA ASP A 172 -12.60 -22.61 10.09
C ASP A 172 -13.65 -21.54 9.73
N ILE A 173 -14.50 -21.86 8.76
CA ILE A 173 -15.60 -20.99 8.28
C ILE A 173 -16.92 -21.56 8.78
N PHE A 174 -17.69 -20.72 9.48
CA PHE A 174 -19.02 -21.05 9.97
C PHE A 174 -20.08 -20.19 9.30
N PHE A 175 -21.24 -20.78 9.00
CA PHE A 175 -22.45 -20.10 8.59
C PHE A 175 -23.54 -20.38 9.62
N ASN A 176 -24.08 -19.33 10.26
CA ASN A 176 -25.06 -19.43 11.34
C ASN A 176 -24.66 -20.46 12.41
N ASN A 177 -23.42 -20.36 12.90
CA ASN A 177 -22.80 -21.26 13.90
C ASN A 177 -22.57 -22.72 13.46
N LYS A 178 -22.94 -23.10 12.24
CA LYS A 178 -22.58 -24.40 11.68
C LYS A 178 -21.25 -24.32 10.96
N LYS A 179 -20.31 -25.19 11.31
CA LYS A 179 -19.02 -25.30 10.60
C LYS A 179 -19.25 -25.80 9.19
N MET A 180 -18.83 -25.03 8.20
CA MET A 180 -19.05 -25.30 6.78
C MET A 180 -17.77 -25.74 6.08
N LYS A 181 -16.63 -25.17 6.46
CA LYS A 181 -15.34 -25.41 5.80
C LYS A 181 -14.19 -25.30 6.79
N THR A 182 -13.16 -26.11 6.60
CA THR A 182 -11.84 -25.94 7.21
C THR A 182 -10.82 -25.87 6.09
N VAL A 183 -9.90 -24.90 6.17
CA VAL A 183 -8.80 -24.76 5.23
C VAL A 183 -7.50 -24.64 6.00
N GLN A 184 -6.47 -25.38 5.57
CA GLN A 184 -5.11 -25.20 6.05
C GLN A 184 -4.36 -24.30 5.08
N ILE A 185 -3.70 -23.27 5.60
CA ILE A 185 -2.97 -22.27 4.80
C ILE A 185 -1.55 -22.20 5.35
N ASN A 186 -0.59 -22.51 4.48
CA ASN A 186 0.82 -22.50 4.83
C ASN A 186 1.70 -22.00 3.67
N ALA A 187 3.02 -21.95 3.89
CA ALA A 187 3.97 -21.52 2.86
C ALA A 187 3.90 -22.35 1.57
N GLU A 188 3.62 -23.66 1.65
CA GLU A 188 3.58 -24.54 0.48
C GLU A 188 2.34 -24.29 -0.40
N ASN A 189 1.23 -23.85 0.19
CA ASN A 189 -0.06 -23.74 -0.50
C ASN A 189 -0.63 -22.31 -0.59
N LEU A 190 0.12 -21.28 -0.17
CA LEU A 190 -0.33 -19.88 -0.07
C LEU A 190 -1.03 -19.36 -1.33
N PHE A 191 -0.64 -19.83 -2.51
CA PHE A 191 -1.22 -19.40 -3.79
C PHE A 191 -2.17 -20.42 -4.43
N SER A 192 -2.40 -21.58 -3.80
CA SER A 192 -3.16 -22.69 -4.36
C SER A 192 -4.23 -23.26 -3.44
N PHE A 193 -4.33 -22.78 -2.19
CA PHE A 193 -5.38 -23.23 -1.26
C PHE A 193 -6.77 -22.85 -1.78
N ASP A 194 -7.78 -23.61 -1.33
CA ASP A 194 -9.17 -23.33 -1.67
C ASP A 194 -9.67 -22.08 -0.93
N ASN A 195 -9.52 -20.93 -1.61
CA ASN A 195 -9.74 -19.59 -1.08
C ASN A 195 -11.18 -19.08 -1.20
N LYS A 196 -12.14 -19.91 -1.62
CA LYS A 196 -13.54 -19.50 -1.80
C LYS A 196 -14.48 -20.34 -0.95
N PHE A 197 -15.49 -19.70 -0.37
CA PHE A 197 -16.63 -20.39 0.19
C PHE A 197 -17.88 -19.84 -0.49
N VAL A 198 -18.56 -20.69 -1.25
CA VAL A 198 -19.71 -20.30 -2.08
C VAL A 198 -20.98 -20.86 -1.45
N LEU A 199 -21.97 -20.00 -1.26
CA LEU A 199 -23.31 -20.36 -0.85
C LEU A 199 -24.26 -20.10 -2.01
N GLU A 200 -25.03 -21.10 -2.40
CA GLU A 200 -26.06 -21.01 -3.43
C GLU A 200 -27.43 -20.70 -2.80
N GLY A 201 -28.36 -20.16 -3.60
CA GLY A 201 -29.62 -19.59 -3.09
C GLY A 201 -30.48 -20.50 -2.21
N LYS A 202 -30.45 -21.82 -2.40
CA LYS A 202 -31.20 -22.77 -1.53
C LYS A 202 -30.57 -22.94 -0.15
N GLN A 203 -29.30 -22.56 0.00
CA GLN A 203 -28.52 -22.67 1.25
C GLN A 203 -28.63 -21.41 2.11
N ILE A 204 -29.18 -20.32 1.56
CA ILE A 204 -29.34 -19.02 2.21
C ILE A 204 -30.83 -18.80 2.43
N SER A 205 -31.29 -18.85 3.67
CA SER A 205 -32.68 -18.56 3.97
C SER A 205 -32.94 -17.05 4.01
N THR A 206 -34.20 -16.63 4.12
CA THR A 206 -34.50 -15.21 4.34
C THR A 206 -34.00 -14.77 5.72
N GLY A 207 -33.43 -13.56 5.78
CA GLY A 207 -33.07 -12.89 7.03
C GLY A 207 -31.57 -12.58 7.17
N ALA A 208 -31.18 -12.14 8.36
CA ALA A 208 -29.79 -11.87 8.67
C ALA A 208 -29.01 -13.17 8.87
N HIS A 209 -27.78 -13.19 8.39
CA HIS A 209 -26.88 -14.33 8.51
C HIS A 209 -25.53 -13.92 9.04
N THR A 210 -24.92 -14.83 9.79
CA THR A 210 -23.60 -14.61 10.39
C THR A 210 -22.60 -15.55 9.76
N ILE A 211 -21.54 -14.95 9.20
CA ILE A 211 -20.31 -15.66 8.83
C ILE A 211 -19.31 -15.47 9.96
N THR A 212 -18.73 -16.56 10.46
CA THR A 212 -17.66 -16.51 11.46
C THR A 212 -16.42 -17.19 10.92
N LEU A 213 -15.30 -16.47 10.93
CA LEU A 213 -13.98 -16.99 10.61
C LEU A 213 -13.21 -17.23 11.91
N LYS A 214 -12.87 -18.48 12.20
CA LYS A 214 -12.03 -18.84 13.34
C LYS A 214 -10.66 -19.27 12.85
N LYS A 215 -9.65 -18.46 13.18
CA LYS A 215 -8.25 -18.73 12.87
C LYS A 215 -7.58 -19.42 14.05
N SER A 216 -6.83 -20.49 13.78
CA SER A 216 -5.85 -21.08 14.69
C SER A 216 -4.48 -21.05 14.01
N GLY A 217 -3.41 -20.76 14.73
CA GLY A 217 -2.05 -20.64 14.17
C GLY A 217 -1.63 -19.20 13.85
N THR A 218 -0.62 -19.07 12.98
CA THR A 218 0.13 -17.84 12.72
C THR A 218 -0.07 -17.30 11.30
N GLY A 219 -0.03 -15.97 11.16
CA GLY A 219 -0.31 -15.26 9.92
C GLY A 219 -1.66 -14.52 9.94
N PRO A 220 -1.81 -13.44 9.17
CA PRO A 220 -3.06 -12.70 9.04
C PRO A 220 -4.01 -13.39 8.05
N VAL A 221 -5.27 -12.97 8.09
CA VAL A 221 -6.31 -13.42 7.16
C VAL A 221 -6.99 -12.18 6.58
N TYR A 222 -6.82 -11.98 5.27
CA TYR A 222 -7.54 -10.97 4.51
C TYR A 222 -8.73 -11.65 3.81
N PHE A 223 -9.94 -11.12 4.00
CA PHE A 223 -11.16 -11.71 3.44
C PHE A 223 -12.13 -10.61 3.02
N ASN A 224 -12.92 -10.93 2.00
CA ASN A 224 -14.03 -10.12 1.50
C ASN A 224 -15.28 -11.02 1.44
N ALA A 225 -16.44 -10.45 1.71
CA ALA A 225 -17.73 -11.12 1.57
C ALA A 225 -18.63 -10.25 0.70
N TYR A 226 -19.27 -10.86 -0.30
CA TYR A 226 -20.17 -10.23 -1.26
C TYR A 226 -21.22 -11.22 -1.74
#